data_AF-A0A6J4XNC9-F1
#
_entry.id   AF-A0A6J4XNC9-F1
#
_cell.length_a   1.000
_cell.length_b   1.000
_cell.length_c   1.000
_cell.angle_alpha   90.00
_cell.angle_beta   90.00
_cell.angle_gamma   90.00
#
_symmetry.space_group_name_H-M   'P 1'
#
loop_
_entity.id
_entity.type
_entity.pdbx_description
1 polymer ?
#
loop_
_entity_poly.entity_id
_entity_poly.type
_entity_poly.pdbx_seq_one_letter_code
_entity_poly.pdbx_strand_id
1 'polypeptide(L)'
;MFKNMTIKANRIVKAFEAIPLTIFLVYIRFVDAKNLQNWRSTFIICGLLSFLTVILFLYKKMLFNRLLLGTNMYFLCGGIAFITHQWWFVEIYNSLQASGILVWIIIVGIVSIFLNPRGFIGVQSPDKKSVKKFSL
;
A
#
# COMPACT_ATOMS: atom_id res chain seq x y z
N MET A 1 -11.77 10.61 29.72
CA MET A 1 -10.96 11.56 28.92
C MET A 1 -9.84 10.87 28.12
N PHE A 2 -9.03 9.99 28.73
CA PHE A 2 -7.91 9.30 28.05
C PHE A 2 -8.27 8.42 26.84
N LYS A 3 -9.42 7.72 26.88
CA LYS A 3 -9.90 6.86 25.77
C LYS A 3 -10.19 7.64 24.47
N ASN A 4 -10.61 8.90 24.58
CA ASN A 4 -10.89 9.74 23.41
C ASN A 4 -9.60 10.25 22.74
N MET A 5 -8.53 10.49 23.52
CA MET A 5 -7.22 10.87 22.98
C MET A 5 -6.58 9.73 22.19
N THR A 6 -6.64 8.49 22.67
CA THR A 6 -6.07 7.34 21.95
C THR A 6 -6.82 7.02 20.66
N ILE A 7 -8.16 7.17 20.65
CA ILE A 7 -8.96 7.01 19.43
C ILE A 7 -8.63 8.08 18.38
N LYS A 8 -8.48 9.34 18.81
CA LYS A 8 -8.14 10.45 17.91
C LYS A 8 -6.72 10.30 17.34
N ALA A 9 -5.76 9.90 18.16
CA ALA A 9 -4.40 9.60 17.73
C ALA A 9 -4.36 8.47 16.69
N ASN A 10 -5.12 7.38 16.88
CA ASN A 10 -5.18 6.28 15.92
C ASN A 10 -5.84 6.69 14.59
N ARG A 11 -6.82 7.60 14.59
CA ARG A 11 -7.38 8.16 13.35
C ARG A 11 -6.35 8.97 12.57
N ILE A 12 -5.55 9.77 13.26
CA ILE A 12 -4.48 10.56 12.64
C ILE A 12 -3.46 9.61 12.02
N VAL A 13 -2.98 8.59 12.75
CA VAL A 13 -2.03 7.59 12.22
C VAL A 13 -2.59 6.84 11.02
N LYS A 14 -3.90 6.55 10.98
CA LYS A 14 -4.53 5.96 9.79
C LYS A 14 -4.44 6.83 8.55
N ALA A 15 -4.47 8.16 8.70
CA ALA A 15 -4.30 9.07 7.57
C ALA A 15 -2.88 9.01 6.98
N PHE A 16 -1.87 8.65 7.79
CA PHE A 16 -0.49 8.48 7.29
C PHE A 16 -0.38 7.35 6.26
N GLU A 17 -1.29 6.39 6.28
CA GLU A 17 -1.30 5.26 5.34
C GLU A 17 -1.44 5.70 3.86
N ALA A 18 -2.10 6.85 3.65
CA ALA A 18 -2.33 7.41 2.32
C ALA A 18 -1.22 8.35 1.84
N ILE A 19 -0.26 8.72 2.70
CA ILE A 19 0.80 9.68 2.37
C ILE A 19 1.60 9.28 1.12
N PRO A 20 2.08 8.02 0.99
CA PRO A 20 2.87 7.63 -0.17
C PRO A 20 2.08 7.75 -1.47
N LEU A 21 0.80 7.36 -1.46
CA LEU A 21 -0.09 7.49 -2.61
C LEU A 21 -0.35 8.95 -2.97
N THR A 22 -0.63 9.80 -1.98
CA THR A 22 -0.88 11.22 -2.22
C THR A 22 0.35 11.89 -2.82
N ILE A 23 1.54 11.61 -2.29
CA ILE A 23 2.80 12.15 -2.82
C ILE A 23 3.03 11.65 -4.25
N PHE A 24 2.82 10.36 -4.51
CA PHE A 24 2.89 9.81 -5.87
C PHE A 24 1.97 10.54 -6.86
N LEU A 25 0.70 10.72 -6.50
CA LEU A 25 -0.31 11.38 -7.34
C LEU A 25 -0.01 12.86 -7.59
N VAL A 26 0.58 13.54 -6.61
CA VAL A 26 1.03 14.92 -6.78
C VAL A 26 2.26 14.96 -7.68
N TYR A 27 3.25 14.13 -7.41
CA TYR A 27 4.53 14.12 -8.13
C TYR A 27 4.36 13.80 -9.62
N ILE A 28 3.54 12.78 -9.95
CA ILE A 28 3.30 12.38 -11.34
C ILE A 28 2.60 13.46 -12.18
N ARG A 29 1.94 14.45 -11.55
CA ARG A 29 1.37 15.60 -12.28
C ARG A 29 2.42 16.58 -12.78
N PHE A 30 3.58 16.63 -12.14
CA PHE A 30 4.68 17.54 -12.48
C PHE A 30 5.74 16.86 -13.34
N VAL A 31 5.57 15.57 -13.63
CA VAL A 31 6.57 14.73 -14.24
C VAL A 31 6.04 14.15 -15.52
N ASP A 32 6.83 14.24 -16.59
CA ASP A 32 6.48 13.59 -17.85
C ASP A 32 6.54 12.07 -17.69
N ALA A 33 5.36 11.44 -17.70
CA ALA A 33 5.18 10.00 -17.55
C ALA A 33 5.86 9.19 -18.67
N LYS A 34 6.27 9.83 -19.77
CA LYS A 34 6.97 9.18 -20.88
C LYS A 34 8.46 8.94 -20.62
N ASN A 35 9.05 9.57 -19.60
CA ASN A 35 10.49 9.47 -19.35
C ASN A 35 10.80 8.55 -18.15
N LEU A 36 11.43 7.41 -18.46
CA LEU A 36 11.79 6.34 -17.51
C LEU A 36 12.62 6.84 -16.32
N GLN A 37 13.51 7.81 -16.57
CA GLN A 37 14.38 8.40 -15.54
C GLN A 37 13.56 9.05 -14.42
N ASN A 38 12.39 9.61 -14.75
CA ASN A 38 11.56 10.34 -13.79
C ASN A 38 10.72 9.40 -12.90
N TRP A 39 10.43 8.19 -13.37
CA TRP A 39 9.77 7.17 -12.56
C TRP A 39 10.67 6.67 -11.44
N ARG A 40 11.99 6.58 -11.68
CA ARG A 40 12.97 6.14 -10.68
C ARG A 40 12.91 6.98 -9.40
N SER A 41 12.98 8.31 -9.51
CA SER A 41 12.93 9.20 -8.34
C SER A 41 11.61 9.05 -7.60
N THR A 42 10.51 8.97 -8.35
CA THR A 42 9.16 8.78 -7.80
C THR A 42 9.08 7.50 -6.95
N PHE A 43 9.54 6.37 -7.49
CA PHE A 43 9.50 5.07 -6.81
C PHE A 43 10.43 5.00 -5.60
N ILE A 44 11.61 5.63 -5.66
CA ILE A 44 12.53 5.65 -4.52
C ILE A 44 11.90 6.45 -3.37
N ILE A 45 11.39 7.66 -3.65
CA ILE A 45 10.76 8.52 -2.63
C ILE A 45 9.53 7.83 -2.05
N CYS A 46 8.62 7.36 -2.90
CA CYS A 46 7.39 6.70 -2.45
C CYS A 46 7.68 5.37 -1.74
N GLY A 47 8.68 4.61 -2.21
CA GLY A 47 9.10 3.36 -1.58
C GLY A 47 9.65 3.58 -0.17
N LEU A 48 10.47 4.61 0.03
CA LEU A 48 10.97 5.00 1.36
C LEU A 48 9.81 5.40 2.29
N LEU A 49 8.88 6.22 1.80
CA LEU A 49 7.71 6.64 2.58
C LEU A 49 6.78 5.46 2.91
N SER A 50 6.57 4.55 1.97
CA SER A 50 5.81 3.31 2.19
C SER A 50 6.51 2.41 3.21
N PHE A 51 7.84 2.30 3.17
CA PHE A 51 8.61 1.57 4.17
C PHE A 51 8.42 2.14 5.59
N LEU A 52 8.55 3.46 5.74
CA LEU A 52 8.32 4.14 7.01
C LEU A 52 6.88 3.97 7.51
N THR A 53 5.91 4.07 6.60
CA THR A 53 4.49 3.86 6.91
C THR A 53 4.24 2.44 7.39
N VAL A 54 4.85 1.45 6.73
CA VAL A 54 4.72 0.04 7.11
C VAL A 54 5.30 -0.20 8.50
N ILE A 55 6.52 0.29 8.77
CA ILE A 55 7.17 0.19 10.08
C ILE A 55 6.31 0.84 11.17
N LEU A 56 5.78 2.04 10.93
CA LEU A 56 4.95 2.76 11.89
C LEU A 56 3.71 1.93 12.29
N PHE A 57 3.03 1.34 11.32
CA PHE A 57 1.83 0.52 11.56
C PHE A 57 2.15 -0.80 12.27
N LEU A 58 3.28 -1.44 11.92
CA LEU A 58 3.76 -2.63 12.62
C LEU A 58 4.08 -2.32 14.08
N TYR A 59 4.78 -1.21 14.34
CA TYR A 59 5.10 -0.76 15.71
C TYR A 59 3.85 -0.45 16.53
N LYS A 60 2.85 0.19 15.91
CA LYS A 60 1.55 0.49 16.55
C LYS A 60 0.58 -0.70 16.59
N LYS A 61 0.95 -1.86 16.02
CA LYS A 61 0.10 -3.06 15.88
C LYS A 61 -1.28 -2.75 15.27
N MET A 62 -1.31 -1.83 14.31
CA MET A 62 -2.53 -1.38 13.65
C MET A 62 -2.88 -2.24 12.43
N LEU A 63 -4.16 -2.34 12.11
CA LEU A 63 -4.61 -2.99 10.89
C LEU A 63 -4.51 -2.01 9.72
N PHE A 64 -3.83 -2.45 8.65
CA PHE A 64 -3.80 -1.73 7.39
C PHE A 64 -5.13 -1.82 6.66
N ASN A 65 -5.46 -0.74 5.96
CA ASN A 65 -6.41 -0.80 4.87
C ASN A 65 -5.76 -1.56 3.71
N ARG A 66 -6.42 -2.60 3.20
CA ARG A 66 -5.83 -3.50 2.19
C ARG A 66 -5.57 -2.83 0.86
N LEU A 67 -6.39 -1.84 0.51
CA LEU A 67 -6.18 -1.03 -0.68
C LEU A 67 -4.87 -0.25 -0.54
N LEU A 68 -4.70 0.44 0.59
CA LEU A 68 -3.49 1.22 0.86
C LEU A 68 -2.27 0.33 1.11
N LEU A 69 -2.45 -0.86 1.68
CA LEU A 69 -1.39 -1.87 1.79
C LEU A 69 -0.92 -2.33 0.43
N GLY A 70 -1.83 -2.62 -0.51
CA GLY A 70 -1.51 -2.95 -1.89
C GLY A 70 -0.69 -1.84 -2.56
N THR A 71 -1.15 -0.61 -2.43
CA THR A 71 -0.42 0.57 -2.93
C THR A 71 0.96 0.73 -2.28
N ASN A 72 1.07 0.54 -0.97
CA ASN A 72 2.35 0.61 -0.26
C ASN A 72 3.31 -0.50 -0.69
N MET A 73 2.81 -1.72 -0.94
CA MET A 73 3.60 -2.82 -1.48
C MET A 73 4.06 -2.54 -2.91
N TYR A 74 3.21 -1.93 -3.74
CA TYR A 74 3.60 -1.50 -5.07
C TYR A 74 4.84 -0.60 -5.05
N PHE A 75 4.80 0.46 -4.23
CA PHE A 75 5.92 1.40 -4.13
C PHE A 75 7.15 0.80 -3.47
N LEU A 76 6.98 -0.06 -2.46
CA LEU A 76 8.08 -0.78 -1.84
C LEU A 76 8.81 -1.67 -2.83
N CYS A 77 8.09 -2.53 -3.55
CA CYS A 77 8.68 -3.43 -4.54
C CYS A 77 9.30 -2.66 -5.70
N GLY A 78 8.63 -1.60 -6.19
CA GLY A 78 9.18 -0.73 -7.22
C GLY A 78 10.48 -0.04 -6.76
N GLY A 79 10.47 0.59 -5.60
CA GLY A 79 11.65 1.26 -5.02
C GLY A 79 12.83 0.31 -4.83
N ILE A 80 12.58 -0.89 -4.28
CA ILE A 80 13.60 -1.93 -4.12
C ILE A 80 14.15 -2.36 -5.49
N ALA A 81 13.30 -2.58 -6.49
CA ALA A 81 13.74 -2.98 -7.82
C ALA A 81 14.62 -1.92 -8.51
N PHE A 82 14.29 -0.63 -8.35
CA PHE A 82 15.11 0.47 -8.85
C PHE A 82 16.46 0.60 -8.14
N ILE A 83 16.53 0.30 -6.83
CA ILE A 83 17.77 0.33 -6.05
C ILE A 83 18.66 -0.88 -6.38
N THR A 84 18.06 -2.05 -6.54
CA THR A 84 18.75 -3.32 -6.80
C THR A 84 19.04 -3.57 -8.27
N HIS A 85 18.67 -2.64 -9.15
CA HIS A 85 18.88 -2.73 -10.61
C HIS A 85 18.27 -3.99 -11.25
N GLN A 86 17.11 -4.43 -10.78
CA GLN A 86 16.39 -5.58 -11.32
C GLN A 86 15.63 -5.18 -12.60
N TRP A 87 16.34 -5.06 -13.71
CA TRP A 87 15.83 -4.47 -14.97
C TRP A 87 14.59 -5.17 -15.54
N TRP A 88 14.53 -6.50 -15.45
CA TRP A 88 13.36 -7.26 -15.92
C TRP A 88 12.07 -6.86 -15.18
N PHE A 89 12.17 -6.57 -13.88
CA PHE A 89 11.04 -6.19 -13.05
C PHE A 89 10.70 -4.71 -13.21
N VAL A 90 11.72 -3.87 -13.39
CA VAL A 90 11.55 -2.45 -13.73
C VAL A 90 10.81 -2.29 -15.06
N GLU A 91 11.08 -3.13 -16.06
CA GLU A 91 10.39 -3.07 -17.36
C GLU A 91 8.89 -3.38 -17.24
N ILE A 92 8.54 -4.36 -16.39
CA ILE A 92 7.14 -4.66 -16.05
C ILE A 92 6.47 -3.44 -15.41
N TYR A 93 7.16 -2.79 -14.47
CA TYR A 93 6.67 -1.57 -13.82
C TYR A 93 6.53 -0.40 -14.79
N ASN A 94 7.45 -0.27 -15.74
CA ASN A 94 7.41 0.73 -16.79
C ASN A 94 6.22 0.53 -17.73
N SER A 95 5.91 -0.73 -18.07
CA SER A 95 4.76 -1.08 -18.89
C SER A 95 3.43 -0.86 -18.16
N LEU A 96 3.39 -1.19 -16.85
CA LEU A 96 2.18 -1.07 -16.04
C LEU A 96 1.91 0.37 -15.56
N GLN A 97 2.95 1.18 -15.33
CA GLN A 97 2.82 2.56 -14.85
C GLN A 97 1.90 2.66 -13.62
N ALA A 98 0.93 3.58 -13.60
CA ALA A 98 -0.01 3.69 -12.49
C ALA A 98 -0.93 2.46 -12.35
N SER A 99 -1.18 1.71 -13.43
CA SER A 99 -2.05 0.52 -13.37
C SER A 99 -1.44 -0.63 -12.55
N GLY A 100 -0.11 -0.64 -12.37
CA GLY A 100 0.58 -1.59 -11.49
C GLY A 100 0.09 -1.54 -10.04
N ILE A 101 -0.40 -0.38 -9.58
CA ILE A 101 -1.04 -0.24 -8.26
C ILE A 101 -2.25 -1.18 -8.14
N LEU A 102 -3.08 -1.25 -9.17
CA LEU A 102 -4.28 -2.10 -9.17
C LEU A 102 -3.91 -3.58 -9.10
N VAL A 103 -2.87 -3.99 -9.84
CA VAL A 103 -2.35 -5.37 -9.81
C VAL A 103 -1.93 -5.75 -8.38
N TRP A 104 -1.19 -4.88 -7.69
CA TRP A 104 -0.79 -5.14 -6.31
C TRP A 104 -1.95 -5.12 -5.32
N ILE A 105 -2.94 -4.25 -5.51
CA ILE A 105 -4.17 -4.27 -4.70
C ILE A 105 -4.88 -5.62 -4.85
N ILE A 106 -4.98 -6.15 -6.06
CA ILE A 106 -5.59 -7.46 -6.32
C ILE A 106 -4.77 -8.56 -5.66
N ILE A 107 -3.45 -8.57 -5.84
CA ILE A 107 -2.55 -9.55 -5.21
C ILE A 107 -2.71 -9.53 -3.69
N VAL A 108 -2.63 -8.35 -3.06
CA VAL A 108 -2.81 -8.21 -1.61
C VAL A 108 -4.20 -8.62 -1.17
N GLY A 109 -5.24 -8.30 -1.96
CA GLY A 109 -6.60 -8.74 -1.73
C GLY A 109 -6.72 -10.27 -1.68
N ILE A 110 -6.23 -10.94 -2.72
CA ILE A 110 -6.21 -12.40 -2.85
C ILE A 110 -5.41 -13.03 -1.69
N VAL A 111 -4.17 -12.59 -1.49
CA VAL A 111 -3.29 -13.09 -0.41
C VAL A 111 -3.98 -12.93 0.95
N SER A 112 -4.67 -11.82 1.18
CA SER A 112 -5.36 -11.59 2.45
C SER A 112 -6.62 -12.45 2.64
N ILE A 113 -7.26 -12.90 1.56
CA ILE A 113 -8.37 -13.86 1.62
C ILE A 113 -7.87 -15.23 2.08
N PHE A 114 -6.70 -15.65 1.60
CA PHE A 114 -6.11 -16.95 1.94
C PHE A 114 -5.43 -16.96 3.31
N LEU A 115 -4.70 -15.89 3.67
CA LEU A 115 -3.87 -15.87 4.88
C LEU A 115 -4.60 -15.36 6.14
N ASN A 116 -5.71 -14.64 6.02
CA ASN A 116 -6.35 -13.99 7.18
C ASN A 116 -7.83 -14.40 7.36
N PRO A 117 -8.23 -14.97 8.52
CA PRO A 117 -9.64 -15.29 8.81
C PRO A 117 -10.58 -14.07 8.90
N ARG A 118 -10.10 -12.84 8.64
CA ARG A 118 -10.86 -11.58 8.69
C ARG A 118 -11.46 -11.12 7.33
N GLY A 119 -11.65 -12.03 6.36
CA GLY A 119 -12.25 -11.71 5.03
C GLY A 119 -11.42 -10.75 4.21
N PHE A 120 -11.96 -9.99 3.22
CA PHE A 120 -11.35 -8.79 2.57
C PHE A 120 -11.58 -7.49 3.39
N ILE A 121 -12.62 -7.48 4.23
CA ILE A 121 -13.13 -6.26 4.87
C ILE A 121 -12.43 -5.98 6.22
N GLY A 122 -11.72 -6.97 6.80
CA GLY A 122 -10.94 -6.75 8.03
C GLY A 122 -11.77 -6.60 9.30
N VAL A 123 -13.04 -6.99 9.27
CA VAL A 123 -13.96 -6.94 10.41
C VAL A 123 -13.81 -8.19 11.27
N GLN A 124 -13.72 -8.01 12.59
CA GLN A 124 -13.87 -9.12 13.55
C GLN A 124 -15.37 -9.40 13.71
N SER A 125 -15.86 -10.45 13.05
CA SER A 125 -17.19 -11.01 13.33
C SER A 125 -17.04 -12.28 14.19
N PRO A 126 -17.90 -12.51 15.20
CA PRO A 126 -17.97 -13.78 15.92
C PRO A 126 -18.23 -14.98 14.99
N ASP A 127 -18.92 -14.74 13.88
CA ASP A 127 -19.28 -15.77 12.90
C ASP A 127 -18.34 -15.77 11.69
N LYS A 128 -17.29 -16.59 11.79
CA LYS A 128 -16.16 -16.69 10.85
C LYS A 128 -16.56 -17.24 9.47
N LYS A 129 -17.63 -18.03 9.37
CA LYS A 129 -18.07 -18.64 8.09
C LYS A 129 -18.82 -17.65 7.20
N SER A 130 -19.62 -16.77 7.81
CA SER A 130 -20.41 -15.77 7.09
C SER A 130 -19.53 -14.71 6.41
N VAL A 131 -18.43 -14.28 7.04
CA VAL A 131 -17.52 -13.25 6.46
C VAL A 131 -16.88 -13.71 5.14
N LYS A 132 -16.54 -15.01 5.00
CA LYS A 132 -16.01 -15.55 3.73
C LYS A 132 -17.08 -15.62 2.63
N LYS A 133 -18.34 -15.89 2.99
CA LYS A 133 -19.45 -16.05 2.04
C LYS A 133 -19.89 -14.73 1.39
N PHE A 134 -19.75 -13.60 2.10
CA PHE A 134 -20.13 -12.26 1.63
C PHE A 134 -18.94 -11.40 1.15
N SER A 135 -17.72 -11.94 1.14
CA SER A 135 -16.55 -11.26 0.56
C SER A 135 -16.35 -11.57 -0.94
N LEU A 136 -17.21 -12.42 -1.51
CA LEU A 136 -17.39 -12.72 -2.93
C LEU A 136 -18.65 -11.99 -3.42
#